data_AF-A0A8J2R6W4-F1
#
_entry.id   AF-A0A8J2R6W4-F1
#
_cell.length_a   1.000
_cell.length_b   1.000
_cell.length_c   1.000
_cell.angle_alpha   90.00
_cell.angle_beta   90.00
_cell.angle_gamma   90.00
#
_symmetry.space_group_name_H-M   'P 1'
#
loop_
_entity.id
_entity.type
_entity.pdbx_description
1 polymer ?
#
loop_
_entity_poly.entity_id
_entity_poly.type
_entity_poly.pdbx_seq_one_letter_code
_entity_poly.pdbx_strand_id
1 'polypeptide(L)'
;MLSSFPVIEGLFLPCFSVDVEGQHTNIVLVRISQETSLTADQVLQRLAQVCLAETQGDCKTPDDEGVIVKAICFNEKTIRMTLHCQVDDEQLWLAIMKITYVFKELNAAYPVKTTN
;
A
#
# COMPACT_ATOMS: atom_id res chain seq x y z
N MET A 1 -15.09 1.27 12.90
CA MET A 1 -15.38 0.21 11.91
C MET A 1 -14.55 0.56 10.68
N LEU A 2 -13.54 -0.24 10.34
CA LEU A 2 -12.52 0.09 9.33
C LEU A 2 -13.13 0.14 7.92
N SER A 3 -13.55 1.32 7.48
CA SER A 3 -14.18 1.60 6.17
C SER A 3 -13.19 1.91 5.05
N SER A 4 -11.89 1.67 5.27
CA SER A 4 -10.77 2.20 4.48
C SER A 4 -10.18 1.24 3.44
N PHE A 5 -10.39 -0.06 3.58
CA PHE A 5 -9.91 -1.08 2.65
C PHE A 5 -10.64 -1.17 1.30
N PRO A 6 -11.95 -0.85 1.20
CA PRO A 6 -12.64 -0.74 -0.09
C PRO A 6 -11.99 0.31 -1.02
N VAL A 7 -11.26 1.28 -0.45
CA VAL A 7 -10.62 2.34 -1.23
C VAL A 7 -9.44 1.82 -2.04
N ILE A 8 -8.62 0.92 -1.47
CA ILE A 8 -7.45 0.36 -2.17
C ILE A 8 -7.90 -0.65 -3.24
N GLU A 9 -8.88 -1.51 -2.90
CA GLU A 9 -9.51 -2.43 -3.87
C GLU A 9 -10.18 -1.64 -5.02
N GLY A 10 -10.89 -0.56 -4.68
CA GLY A 10 -11.56 0.32 -5.63
C GLY A 10 -10.64 1.15 -6.53
N LEU A 11 -9.31 1.00 -6.44
CA LEU A 11 -8.37 1.61 -7.39
C LEU A 11 -8.32 0.86 -8.73
N PHE A 12 -8.83 -0.38 -8.80
CA PHE A 12 -8.86 -1.22 -10.01
C PHE A 12 -7.51 -1.27 -10.76
N LEU A 13 -6.41 -1.34 -10.02
CA LEU A 13 -5.07 -1.35 -10.60
C LEU A 13 -4.71 -2.76 -11.05
N PRO A 14 -4.40 -3.01 -12.34
CA PRO A 14 -4.17 -4.36 -12.86
C PRO A 14 -2.91 -5.03 -12.28
N CYS A 15 -1.98 -4.24 -11.74
CA CYS A 15 -0.82 -4.79 -11.04
C CYS A 15 -1.13 -5.31 -9.64
N PHE A 16 -2.25 -4.94 -9.02
CA PHE A 16 -2.50 -5.18 -7.60
C PHE A 16 -3.89 -5.73 -7.32
N SER A 17 -3.99 -6.70 -6.41
CA SER A 17 -5.27 -7.09 -5.81
C SER A 17 -5.15 -7.20 -4.30
N VAL A 18 -6.26 -6.94 -3.61
CA VAL A 18 -6.36 -6.95 -2.14
C VAL A 18 -7.29 -8.08 -1.72
N ASP A 19 -6.90 -8.84 -0.71
CA ASP A 19 -7.76 -9.84 -0.09
C ASP A 19 -8.65 -9.18 0.98
N VAL A 20 -9.84 -8.74 0.56
CA VAL A 20 -10.80 -8.05 1.43
C VAL A 20 -11.63 -9.04 2.25
N GLU A 21 -11.88 -10.24 1.74
CA GLU A 21 -12.68 -11.26 2.45
C GLU A 21 -11.92 -11.89 3.62
N GLY A 22 -10.59 -12.04 3.52
CA GLY A 22 -9.73 -12.54 4.62
C GLY A 22 -9.42 -11.51 5.70
N GLN A 23 -10.02 -10.31 5.62
CA GLN A 23 -9.65 -9.19 6.47
C GLN A 23 -10.30 -9.25 7.86
N HIS A 24 -9.66 -9.99 8.78
CA HIS A 24 -10.10 -10.10 10.17
C HIS A 24 -9.31 -9.20 11.15
N THR A 25 -8.29 -8.46 10.68
CA THR A 25 -7.34 -7.68 11.52
C THR A 25 -6.87 -6.39 10.84
N ASN A 26 -5.96 -5.65 11.49
CA ASN A 26 -5.21 -4.51 10.93
C ASN A 26 -4.18 -4.90 9.85
N ILE A 27 -4.27 -6.11 9.29
CA ILE A 27 -3.38 -6.65 8.27
C ILE A 27 -4.09 -6.63 6.93
N VAL A 28 -3.37 -6.19 5.89
CA VAL A 28 -3.80 -6.22 4.49
C VAL A 28 -2.83 -7.09 3.72
N LEU A 29 -3.35 -8.09 3.01
CA LEU A 29 -2.56 -8.84 2.05
C LEU A 29 -2.75 -8.24 0.66
N VAL A 30 -1.64 -7.85 0.03
CA VAL A 30 -1.62 -7.33 -1.34
C VAL A 30 -0.90 -8.32 -2.23
N ARG A 31 -1.54 -8.69 -3.33
CA ARG A 31 -0.98 -9.55 -4.36
C ARG A 31 -0.57 -8.70 -5.56
N ILE A 32 0.62 -8.95 -6.06
CA ILE A 32 1.14 -8.34 -7.29
C ILE A 32 0.87 -9.30 -8.44
N SER A 33 0.41 -8.78 -9.58
CA SER A 33 0.19 -9.60 -10.77
C SER A 33 1.47 -10.35 -11.19
N GLN A 34 1.32 -11.60 -11.62
CA GLN A 34 2.41 -12.40 -12.18
C GLN A 34 2.87 -11.88 -13.55
N GLU A 35 2.01 -11.11 -14.22
CA GLU A 35 2.22 -10.60 -15.58
C GLU A 35 3.01 -9.29 -15.62
N THR A 36 3.30 -8.69 -14.46
CA THR A 36 4.20 -7.52 -14.35
C THR A 36 5.59 -7.94 -13.86
N SER A 37 6.62 -7.21 -14.27
CA SER A 37 7.98 -7.37 -13.71
C SER A 37 8.14 -6.76 -12.32
N LEU A 38 7.10 -6.10 -11.79
CA LEU A 38 7.11 -5.52 -10.46
C LEU A 38 7.26 -6.60 -9.38
N THR A 39 8.15 -6.35 -8.42
CA THR A 39 8.40 -7.23 -7.27
C THR A 39 7.98 -6.58 -5.95
N ALA A 40 7.71 -7.40 -4.94
CA ALA A 40 7.36 -6.93 -3.60
C ALA A 40 8.45 -6.03 -2.99
N ASP A 41 9.73 -6.35 -3.20
CA ASP A 41 10.84 -5.54 -2.69
C ASP A 41 10.88 -4.14 -3.30
N GLN A 42 10.58 -4.00 -4.60
CA GLN A 42 10.48 -2.68 -5.24
C GLN A 42 9.34 -1.84 -4.66
N VAL A 43 8.20 -2.48 -4.35
CA VAL A 43 7.07 -1.80 -3.69
C VAL A 43 7.47 -1.35 -2.28
N LEU A 44 8.13 -2.23 -1.51
CA LEU A 44 8.61 -1.90 -0.16
C LEU A 44 9.64 -0.77 -0.17
N GLN A 45 10.62 -0.82 -1.09
CA GLN A 45 11.61 0.23 -1.25
C GLN A 45 10.94 1.57 -1.57
N ARG A 46 9.96 1.58 -2.49
CA ARG A 46 9.25 2.81 -2.82
C ARG A 46 8.41 3.33 -1.66
N LEU A 47 7.69 2.45 -0.95
CA LEU A 47 6.94 2.80 0.27
C LEU A 47 7.85 3.39 1.37
N ALA A 48 9.09 2.91 1.49
CA ALA A 48 10.09 3.43 2.42
C ALA A 48 10.70 4.77 1.95
N GLN A 49 10.83 4.97 0.64
CA GLN A 49 11.38 6.19 0.04
C GLN A 49 10.37 7.34 -0.07
N VAL A 50 9.06 7.08 -0.03
CA VAL A 50 8.05 8.14 0.13
C VAL A 50 8.23 8.77 1.51
N CYS A 51 9.09 9.78 1.52
CA CYS A 51 9.32 10.68 2.64
C CYS A 51 8.26 11.79 2.66
N LEU A 52 8.07 12.32 3.87
CA LEU A 52 7.19 13.42 4.28
C LEU A 52 7.11 14.63 3.33
N ALA A 53 8.14 14.87 2.53
CA ALA A 53 8.21 15.97 1.57
C ALA A 53 7.28 15.77 0.35
N GLU A 54 6.97 14.53 -0.05
CA GLU A 54 6.06 14.25 -1.17
C GLU A 54 4.58 14.24 -0.74
N THR A 55 4.30 14.13 0.56
CA THR A 55 2.93 14.07 1.12
C THR A 55 2.47 15.40 1.75
N GLN A 56 3.06 16.54 1.34
CA GLN A 56 2.78 17.88 1.88
C GLN A 56 2.92 18.01 3.42
N GLY A 57 3.76 17.20 4.06
CA GLY A 57 4.04 17.33 5.50
C GLY A 57 3.01 16.71 6.45
N ASP A 58 1.91 16.14 5.96
CA ASP A 58 0.81 15.67 6.83
C ASP A 58 1.04 14.28 7.46
N CYS A 59 2.03 13.50 7.01
CA CYS A 59 2.23 12.13 7.49
C CYS A 59 3.10 12.01 8.75
N LYS A 60 2.92 12.87 9.76
CA LYS A 60 3.53 12.69 11.10
C LYS A 60 2.45 12.54 12.16
N THR A 61 2.62 11.56 13.04
CA THR A 61 2.03 11.66 14.37
C THR A 61 2.76 12.78 15.14
N PRO A 62 2.14 13.37 16.18
CA PRO A 62 2.78 14.41 17.00
C PRO A 62 4.16 14.05 17.56
N ASP A 63 4.49 12.75 17.61
CA ASP A 63 5.71 12.19 18.19
C ASP A 63 6.82 11.86 17.15
N ASP A 64 6.67 12.28 15.90
CA ASP A 64 7.66 12.05 14.81
C ASP A 64 7.93 10.57 14.47
N GLU A 65 7.04 9.66 14.89
CA GLU A 65 7.10 8.24 14.52
C GLU A 65 6.56 8.05 13.08
N GLY A 66 7.46 8.25 12.11
CA GLY A 66 7.14 8.34 10.67
C GLY A 66 6.68 7.09 9.94
N VAL A 67 5.98 6.12 10.55
CA VAL A 67 5.48 4.94 9.81
C VAL A 67 4.14 4.41 10.35
N ILE A 68 3.03 4.90 9.77
CA ILE A 68 1.66 4.40 10.02
C ILE A 68 1.43 3.01 9.39
N VAL A 69 2.19 2.68 8.33
CA VAL A 69 2.07 1.44 7.54
C VAL A 69 3.37 0.66 7.59
N LYS A 70 3.38 -0.51 8.24
CA LYS A 70 4.49 -1.47 8.11
C LYS A 70 4.19 -2.46 7.01
N ALA A 71 5.08 -2.56 6.01
CA ALA A 71 4.97 -3.54 4.94
C ALA A 71 6.13 -4.54 5.05
N ILE A 72 5.83 -5.83 4.89
CA ILE A 72 6.86 -6.85 4.73
C ILE A 72 6.63 -7.61 3.42
N CYS A 73 7.73 -8.02 2.80
CA CYS A 73 7.71 -8.97 1.71
C CYS A 73 7.37 -10.35 2.29
N PHE A 74 6.22 -10.91 1.89
CA PHE A 74 5.86 -12.28 2.25
C PHE A 74 6.46 -13.26 1.24
N ASN A 75 6.43 -12.89 -0.04
CA ASN A 75 7.19 -13.47 -1.14
C ASN A 75 7.31 -12.43 -2.26
N GLU A 76 7.98 -12.78 -3.36
CA GLU A 76 8.24 -11.88 -4.49
C GLU A 76 7.01 -11.16 -5.06
N LYS A 77 5.81 -11.74 -4.91
CA LYS A 77 4.54 -11.21 -5.46
C LYS A 77 3.47 -10.99 -4.40
N THR A 78 3.82 -11.08 -3.12
CA THR A 78 2.87 -10.94 -2.02
C THR A 78 3.47 -10.07 -0.94
N ILE A 79 2.73 -9.01 -0.61
CA ILE A 79 3.09 -8.06 0.44
C ILE A 79 2.09 -8.21 1.58
N ARG A 80 2.60 -8.25 2.81
CA ARG A 80 1.79 -8.14 4.01
C ARG A 80 1.97 -6.74 4.59
N MET A 81 0.93 -5.93 4.52
CA MET A 81 0.89 -4.62 5.15
C MET A 81 0.18 -4.71 6.49
N THR A 82 0.61 -3.93 7.45
CA THR A 82 0.01 -3.83 8.79
C THR A 82 -0.11 -2.36 9.13
N LEU A 83 -1.35 -1.93 9.39
CA LEU A 83 -1.65 -0.61 9.92
C LEU A 83 -1.51 -0.67 11.45
N HIS A 84 -0.89 0.33 12.07
CA HIS A 84 -0.78 0.36 13.53
C HIS A 84 -2.19 0.39 14.20
N CYS A 85 -2.33 -0.29 15.34
CA CYS A 85 -3.63 -0.56 15.99
C CYS A 85 -4.31 0.67 16.63
N GLN A 86 -3.63 1.81 16.66
CA GLN A 86 -4.11 3.06 17.25
C GLN A 86 -3.96 4.21 16.25
N VAL A 87 -4.54 4.04 15.06
CA VAL A 87 -4.63 5.12 14.07
C VAL A 87 -6.00 5.77 14.18
N ASP A 88 -6.03 7.10 14.25
CA ASP A 88 -7.25 7.87 14.06
C ASP A 88 -7.63 7.92 12.57
N ASP A 89 -8.80 8.50 12.26
CA ASP A 89 -9.31 8.57 10.89
C ASP A 89 -8.39 9.40 9.96
N GLU A 90 -7.68 10.39 10.50
CA GLU A 90 -6.75 11.24 9.77
C GLU A 90 -5.47 10.47 9.38
N GLN A 91 -4.87 9.77 10.34
CA GLN A 91 -3.72 8.90 10.13
C GLN A 91 -4.05 7.75 9.16
N LEU A 92 -5.26 7.19 9.28
CA LEU A 92 -5.74 6.16 8.38
C LEU A 92 -5.90 6.70 6.95
N TRP A 93 -6.45 7.90 6.79
CA TRP A 93 -6.56 8.56 5.50
C TRP A 93 -5.20 8.82 4.86
N LEU A 94 -4.23 9.30 5.63
CA LEU A 94 -2.87 9.55 5.17
C LEU A 94 -2.16 8.27 4.73
N ALA A 95 -2.37 7.16 5.44
CA ALA A 95 -1.87 5.85 5.05
C ALA A 95 -2.45 5.40 3.70
N ILE A 96 -3.77 5.55 3.50
CA ILE A 96 -4.43 5.21 2.23
C ILE A 96 -3.89 6.06 1.08
N MET A 97 -3.72 7.37 1.30
CA MET A 97 -3.19 8.30 0.30
C MET A 97 -1.77 7.90 -0.13
N LYS A 98 -0.90 7.60 0.85
CA LYS A 98 0.46 7.14 0.59
C LYS A 98 0.49 5.83 -0.23
N ILE A 99 -0.29 4.83 0.19
CA ILE A 99 -0.38 3.54 -0.52
C ILE A 99 -0.89 3.75 -1.95
N THR A 100 -1.97 4.53 -2.09
CA THR A 100 -2.60 4.83 -3.38
C THR A 100 -1.64 5.50 -4.34
N TYR A 101 -0.87 6.49 -3.86
CA TYR A 101 0.12 7.19 -4.65
C TYR A 101 1.20 6.24 -5.19
N VAL A 102 1.82 5.46 -4.30
CA VAL A 102 2.86 4.49 -4.69
C VAL A 102 2.32 3.45 -5.66
N PHE A 103 1.12 2.93 -5.43
CA PHE A 103 0.55 1.90 -6.30
C PHE A 103 0.25 2.43 -7.69
N LYS A 104 -0.27 3.66 -7.80
CA LYS A 104 -0.52 4.31 -9.11
C LYS A 104 0.77 4.56 -9.87
N GLU A 105 1.79 5.09 -9.20
CA GLU A 105 3.10 5.36 -9.79
C GLU A 105 3.76 4.07 -10.28
N LEU A 106 3.79 3.02 -9.44
CA LEU A 106 4.35 1.73 -9.81
C LEU A 106 3.55 1.03 -10.91
N ASN A 107 2.21 1.11 -10.89
CA ASN A 107 1.40 0.56 -11.96
C ASN A 107 1.67 1.23 -13.31
N ALA A 108 1.95 2.54 -13.32
CA ALA A 108 2.35 3.26 -14.54
C ALA A 108 3.77 2.90 -14.99
N ALA A 109 4.70 2.71 -14.06
CA ALA A 109 6.09 2.36 -14.36
C ALA A 109 6.28 0.89 -14.78
N TYR A 110 5.39 -0.01 -14.35
CA TYR A 110 5.49 -1.45 -14.57
C TYR A 110 4.22 -2.02 -15.23
N PRO A 111 3.99 -1.73 -16.52
CA PRO A 111 2.78 -2.18 -17.22
C PRO A 111 2.69 -3.72 -17.20
N VAL A 112 1.46 -4.21 -17.03
CA VAL A 112 1.15 -5.63 -17.13
C VAL A 112 1.34 -6.07 -18.58
N LYS A 113 2.07 -7.17 -18.80
CA LYS A 113 2.22 -7.73 -20.14
C LYS A 113 0.89 -8.30 -20.59
N THR A 114 0.23 -7.64 -21.53
CA THR A 114 -0.94 -8.20 -22.21
C THR A 114 -0.48 -9.39 -23.04
N THR A 115 -0.73 -10.60 -22.54
CA THR A 115 -0.65 -11.82 -23.36
C THR A 115 -1.79 -11.75 -24.38
N ASN A 116 -1.44 -11.46 -25.64
CA ASN A 116 -2.34 -11.67 -26.79
C ASN A 116 -2.57 -13.16 -27.03
#